data_AF-A0A1G0R1D2-F1
#
_entry.id   AF-A0A1G0R1D2-F1
#
_cell.length_a   1.000
_cell.length_b   1.000
_cell.length_c   1.000
_cell.angle_alpha   90.00
_cell.angle_beta   90.00
_cell.angle_gamma   90.00
#
_symmetry.space_group_name_H-M   'P 1'
#
loop_
_entity.id
_entity.type
_entity.pdbx_description
1 polymer ?
#
loop_
_entity_poly.entity_id
_entity_poly.type
_entity_poly.pdbx_seq_one_letter_code
_entity_poly.pdbx_strand_id
1 'polypeptide(L)'
;MIKRRIGKICKYVIGFLIVSYLFICIVYKFDIISKPFLYAVHYAVIINLVNSSIAFLLCEFSFRKSNKTFLISVIGGMSIRLIILLAVIFISLEFLNIDKYGFILTFFIFYFYLLIIEINYLQNRAKTEEK
;
A
#
# COMPACT_ATOMS: atom_id res chain seq x y z
N MET A 1 11.08 -5.91 20.98
CA MET A 1 9.96 -6.65 20.32
C MET A 1 9.44 -5.98 19.03
N ILE A 2 9.34 -4.65 18.98
CA ILE A 2 8.79 -3.86 17.85
C ILE A 2 9.59 -4.06 16.53
N LYS A 3 10.93 -3.92 16.56
CA LYS A 3 11.81 -4.15 15.38
C LYS A 3 11.62 -5.50 14.70
N ARG A 4 11.35 -6.57 15.46
CA ARG A 4 11.16 -7.93 14.91
C ARG A 4 9.84 -8.09 14.15
N ARG A 5 8.82 -7.28 14.47
CA ARG A 5 7.50 -7.33 13.83
C ARG A 5 7.44 -6.52 12.55
N ILE A 6 8.00 -5.31 12.59
CA ILE A 6 8.22 -4.49 11.39
C ILE A 6 9.04 -5.31 10.38
N GLY A 7 10.09 -6.00 10.83
CA GLY A 7 10.88 -6.88 9.96
C GLY A 7 10.09 -8.04 9.34
N LYS A 8 9.06 -8.59 10.00
CA LYS A 8 8.20 -9.63 9.39
C LYS A 8 7.27 -9.04 8.34
N ILE A 9 6.67 -7.88 8.62
CA ILE A 9 5.79 -7.18 7.67
C ILE A 9 6.57 -6.74 6.43
N CYS A 10 7.74 -6.12 6.61
CA CYS A 10 8.61 -5.76 5.51
C CYS A 10 8.97 -6.98 4.66
N LYS A 11 9.22 -8.15 5.27
CA LYS A 11 9.45 -9.40 4.52
C LYS A 11 8.24 -9.83 3.68
N TYR A 12 7.01 -9.72 4.20
CA TYR A 12 5.81 -10.05 3.42
C TYR A 12 5.56 -9.05 2.29
N VAL A 13 5.79 -7.75 2.52
CA VAL A 13 5.68 -6.73 1.48
C VAL A 13 6.73 -6.95 0.39
N ILE A 14 8.00 -7.13 0.77
CA ILE A 14 9.10 -7.37 -0.16
C ILE A 14 8.91 -8.69 -0.92
N GLY A 15 8.50 -9.76 -0.24
CA GLY A 15 8.24 -11.04 -0.87
C GLY A 15 7.13 -10.95 -1.93
N PHE A 16 6.02 -10.29 -1.59
CA PHE A 16 4.93 -10.06 -2.56
C PHE A 16 5.35 -9.18 -3.73
N LEU A 17 6.15 -8.13 -3.49
CA LEU A 17 6.73 -7.31 -4.54
C LEU A 17 7.63 -8.13 -5.47
N ILE A 18 8.55 -8.93 -4.92
CA ILE A 18 9.45 -9.77 -5.73
C ILE A 18 8.64 -10.75 -6.59
N VAL A 19 7.67 -11.44 -6.00
CA VAL A 19 6.84 -12.43 -6.72
C VAL A 19 6.02 -11.75 -7.83
N SER A 20 5.38 -10.61 -7.54
CA SER A 20 4.60 -9.87 -8.53
C SER A 20 5.48 -9.34 -9.66
N TYR A 21 6.66 -8.78 -9.37
CA TYR A 21 7.61 -8.32 -10.40
C TYR A 21 8.16 -9.47 -11.25
N LEU A 22 8.48 -10.62 -10.65
CA LEU A 22 8.89 -11.81 -11.39
C LEU A 22 7.79 -12.28 -12.34
N PHE A 23 6.55 -12.34 -11.87
CA PHE A 23 5.40 -12.68 -12.71
C PHE A 23 5.26 -11.69 -13.88
N ILE A 24 5.34 -10.39 -13.63
CA ILE A 24 5.24 -9.36 -14.67
C ILE A 24 6.38 -9.49 -15.70
N CYS A 25 7.62 -9.73 -15.26
CA CYS A 25 8.76 -9.94 -16.16
C CYS A 25 8.57 -11.17 -17.06
N ILE A 26 8.03 -12.26 -16.53
CA ILE A 26 7.70 -13.46 -17.30
C ILE A 26 6.67 -13.10 -18.37
N VAL A 27 5.55 -12.49 -17.97
CA VAL A 27 4.46 -12.17 -18.91
C VAL A 27 4.88 -11.14 -19.97
N TYR A 28 5.74 -10.19 -19.61
CA TYR A 28 6.34 -9.26 -20.57
C TYR A 28 7.23 -9.97 -21.60
N LYS A 29 8.03 -10.97 -21.19
CA LYS A 29 8.89 -11.73 -22.10
C LYS A 29 8.10 -12.54 -23.14
N PHE A 30 6.86 -12.91 -22.83
CA PHE A 30 5.95 -13.58 -23.77
C PHE A 30 5.16 -12.60 -24.66
N ASP A 31 5.49 -11.29 -24.65
CA ASP A 31 4.81 -10.23 -25.40
C ASP A 31 3.30 -10.13 -25.14
N ILE A 32 2.83 -10.67 -24.00
CA ILE A 32 1.43 -10.62 -23.57
C ILE A 32 1.09 -9.20 -23.06
N ILE A 33 2.09 -8.48 -22.52
CA ILE A 33 1.93 -7.19 -21.86
C ILE A 33 2.76 -6.11 -22.56
N SER A 34 2.16 -4.93 -22.75
CA SER A 34 2.77 -3.77 -23.39
C SER A 34 3.63 -2.91 -22.43
N LYS A 35 4.52 -2.07 -22.97
CA LYS A 35 5.30 -1.11 -22.17
C LYS A 35 4.44 -0.12 -21.36
N PRO A 36 3.35 0.47 -21.90
CA PRO A 36 2.44 1.31 -21.12
C PRO A 36 1.83 0.61 -19.90
N PHE A 37 1.59 -0.70 -20.01
CA PHE A 37 1.12 -1.50 -18.88
C PHE A 37 2.20 -1.69 -17.82
N LEU A 38 3.46 -1.91 -18.21
CA LEU A 38 4.56 -1.96 -17.23
C LEU A 38 4.67 -0.66 -16.43
N TYR A 39 4.57 0.49 -17.08
CA TYR A 39 4.57 1.78 -16.39
C TYR A 39 3.37 1.90 -15.46
N ALA A 40 2.16 1.53 -15.92
CA ALA A 40 0.96 1.51 -15.10
C ALA A 40 1.17 0.72 -13.79
N VAL A 41 1.75 -0.49 -13.88
CA VAL A 41 2.05 -1.30 -12.70
C VAL A 41 3.03 -0.58 -11.76
N HIS A 42 4.14 -0.05 -12.30
CA HIS A 42 5.15 0.63 -11.47
C HIS A 42 4.57 1.81 -10.70
N TYR A 43 3.80 2.68 -11.38
CA TYR A 43 3.18 3.82 -10.72
C TYR A 43 2.16 3.39 -9.67
N ALA A 44 1.30 2.41 -9.98
CA ALA A 44 0.33 1.88 -9.03
C ALA A 44 0.99 1.32 -7.76
N VAL A 45 2.11 0.60 -7.91
CA VAL A 45 2.88 0.06 -6.80
C VAL A 45 3.49 1.17 -5.94
N ILE A 46 4.16 2.15 -6.57
CA ILE A 46 4.80 3.26 -5.84
C ILE A 46 3.78 4.05 -5.02
N ILE A 47 2.65 4.42 -5.63
CA ILE A 47 1.59 5.18 -4.96
C ILE A 47 1.07 4.41 -3.74
N ASN A 48 0.83 3.11 -3.88
CA ASN A 48 0.34 2.28 -2.79
C ASN A 48 1.37 2.08 -1.67
N LEU A 49 2.66 1.96 -2.00
CA LEU A 49 3.73 1.90 -1.00
C LEU A 49 3.86 3.19 -0.20
N VAL A 50 3.76 4.35 -0.87
CA VAL A 50 3.74 5.65 -0.18
C VAL A 50 2.53 5.74 0.74
N ASN A 51 1.33 5.40 0.24
CA ASN A 51 0.10 5.39 1.03
C ASN A 51 0.20 4.50 2.28
N SER A 52 0.73 3.29 2.14
CA SER A 52 0.91 2.36 3.26
C SER A 52 1.99 2.84 4.24
N SER A 53 3.07 3.44 3.74
CA SER A 53 4.12 4.02 4.59
C SER A 53 3.59 5.15 5.48
N ILE A 54 2.78 6.05 4.92
CA ILE A 54 2.10 7.11 5.70
C ILE A 54 1.21 6.49 6.78
N ALA A 55 0.51 5.41 6.46
CA ALA A 55 -0.33 4.70 7.43
C ALA A 55 0.47 4.17 8.63
N PHE A 56 1.59 3.50 8.37
CA PHE A 56 2.44 2.98 9.43
C PHE A 56 3.01 4.10 10.31
N LEU A 57 3.39 5.24 9.69
CA LEU A 57 3.86 6.41 10.44
C LEU A 57 2.76 6.99 11.33
N LEU A 58 1.54 7.16 10.83
CA LEU A 58 0.39 7.65 11.61
C LEU A 58 0.02 6.68 12.75
N CYS A 59 0.06 5.38 12.48
CA CYS A 59 -0.16 4.35 13.49
C CYS A 59 0.89 4.46 14.61
N GLU A 60 2.18 4.50 14.28
CA GLU A 60 3.25 4.61 15.28
C GLU A 60 3.21 5.93 16.06
N PHE A 61 2.94 7.04 15.38
CA PHE A 61 2.83 8.35 16.01
C PHE A 61 1.68 8.42 17.02
N SER A 62 0.55 7.79 16.71
CA SER A 62 -0.67 7.90 17.50
C SER A 62 -0.82 6.81 18.56
N PHE A 63 -0.07 5.71 18.46
CA PHE A 63 -0.18 4.56 19.35
C PHE A 63 0.01 4.88 20.84
N ARG A 64 0.91 5.82 21.19
CA ARG A 64 1.16 6.21 22.59
C ARG A 64 0.30 7.40 23.06
N LYS A 65 -0.63 7.86 22.25
CA LYS A 65 -1.49 9.02 22.54
C LYS A 65 -2.84 8.56 23.07
N SER A 66 -3.67 9.51 23.50
CA SER A 66 -5.03 9.20 23.98
C SER A 66 -5.86 8.49 22.90
N ASN A 67 -6.80 7.63 23.31
CA ASN A 67 -7.69 6.89 22.39
C ASN A 67 -8.38 7.79 21.37
N LYS A 68 -8.79 9.00 21.78
CA LYS A 68 -9.38 10.00 20.87
C LYS A 68 -8.39 10.41 19.77
N THR A 69 -7.13 10.66 20.13
CA THR A 69 -6.07 11.03 19.17
C THR A 69 -5.71 9.87 18.26
N PHE A 70 -5.69 8.65 18.79
CA PHE A 70 -5.47 7.42 18.02
C PHE A 70 -6.56 7.22 16.95
N LEU A 71 -7.83 7.27 17.35
CA LEU A 71 -8.96 7.14 16.43
C LEU A 71 -8.94 8.20 15.33
N ILE A 72 -8.71 9.47 15.68
CA ILE A 72 -8.65 10.56 14.69
C ILE A 72 -7.46 10.36 13.73
N SER A 73 -6.30 9.95 14.24
CA SER A 73 -5.09 9.79 13.42
C SER A 73 -5.19 8.59 12.47
N VAL A 74 -5.72 7.46 12.93
CA VAL A 74 -5.81 6.22 12.13
C VAL A 74 -7.03 6.26 11.21
N ILE A 75 -8.24 6.48 11.76
CA ILE A 75 -9.48 6.47 10.97
C ILE A 75 -9.62 7.77 10.16
N GLY A 76 -9.40 8.92 10.80
CA GLY A 76 -9.44 10.20 10.07
C GLY A 76 -8.32 10.30 9.03
N GLY A 77 -7.12 9.82 9.36
CA GLY A 77 -6.02 9.70 8.41
C GLY A 77 -6.34 8.78 7.23
N MET A 78 -7.06 7.67 7.45
CA MET A 78 -7.53 6.78 6.38
C MET A 78 -8.50 7.50 5.44
N SER A 79 -9.46 8.26 5.96
CA SER A 79 -10.41 9.04 5.14
C SER A 79 -9.70 10.08 4.27
N ILE A 80 -8.76 10.84 4.85
CA ILE A 80 -7.99 11.84 4.10
C ILE A 80 -7.14 11.17 3.02
N ARG A 81 -6.47 10.06 3.35
CA ARG A 81 -5.67 9.27 2.40
C ARG A 81 -6.51 8.76 1.24
N LEU A 82 -7.74 8.31 1.47
CA LEU A 82 -8.65 7.87 0.41
C LEU A 82 -8.97 9.00 -0.58
N ILE A 83 -9.24 10.21 -0.07
CA ILE A 83 -9.50 11.39 -0.93
C ILE A 83 -8.25 11.74 -1.74
N ILE A 84 -7.07 11.74 -1.11
CA ILE A 84 -5.79 12.00 -1.79
C ILE A 84 -5.51 10.94 -2.85
N LEU A 85 -5.71 9.65 -2.53
CA LEU A 85 -5.53 8.55 -3.46
C LEU A 85 -6.46 8.69 -4.67
N LEU A 86 -7.72 9.06 -4.44
CA LEU A 86 -8.67 9.29 -5.52
C LEU A 86 -8.17 10.40 -6.46
N ALA A 87 -7.72 11.53 -5.91
CA ALA A 87 -7.14 12.62 -6.70
C ALA A 87 -5.89 12.16 -7.48
N VAL A 88 -4.99 11.40 -6.83
CA VAL A 88 -3.78 10.86 -7.48
C VAL A 88 -4.13 9.89 -8.60
N ILE A 89 -5.16 9.05 -8.43
CA ILE A 89 -5.65 8.15 -9.49
C ILE A 89 -6.15 8.97 -10.67
N PHE A 90 -6.99 9.98 -10.46
CA PHE A 90 -7.49 10.85 -11.53
C PHE A 90 -6.34 11.54 -12.28
N ILE A 91 -5.37 12.10 -11.54
CA ILE A 91 -4.19 12.73 -12.14
C ILE A 91 -3.37 11.69 -12.94
N SER A 92 -3.19 10.48 -12.41
CA SER A 92 -2.43 9.42 -13.09
C SER A 92 -3.14 8.92 -14.35
N LEU A 93 -4.47 8.94 -14.40
CA LEU A 93 -5.20 8.47 -15.59
C LEU A 93 -5.29 9.53 -16.70
N GLU A 94 -5.21 10.81 -16.33
CA GLU A 94 -5.32 11.93 -17.27
C GLU A 94 -3.94 12.37 -17.81
N PHE A 95 -2.93 12.46 -16.94
CA PHE A 95 -1.62 13.02 -17.30
C PHE A 95 -0.58 11.98 -17.69
N LEU A 96 -0.71 10.75 -17.22
CA LEU A 96 0.22 9.66 -17.56
C LEU A 96 -0.36 8.88 -18.74
N ASN A 97 0.42 8.79 -19.82
CA ASN A 97 0.08 7.96 -20.98
C ASN A 97 0.32 6.47 -20.68
N ILE A 98 -0.45 5.94 -19.74
CA ILE A 98 -0.35 4.57 -19.21
C ILE A 98 -1.60 3.77 -19.53
N ASP A 99 -1.48 2.44 -19.44
CA ASP A 99 -2.64 1.57 -19.58
C ASP A 99 -3.61 1.76 -18.40
N LYS A 100 -4.80 2.32 -18.67
CA LYS A 100 -5.79 2.67 -17.65
C LYS A 100 -6.27 1.45 -16.87
N TYR A 101 -6.56 0.36 -17.57
CA TYR A 101 -7.09 -0.87 -16.96
C TYR A 101 -6.03 -1.58 -16.12
N GLY A 102 -4.81 -1.67 -16.64
CA GLY A 102 -3.65 -2.21 -15.93
C GLY A 102 -3.32 -1.41 -14.68
N PHE A 103 -3.41 -0.07 -14.76
CA PHE A 103 -3.21 0.79 -13.61
C PHE A 103 -4.27 0.54 -12.54
N ILE A 104 -5.55 0.64 -12.89
CA ILE A 104 -6.66 0.48 -11.95
C ILE A 104 -6.63 -0.91 -11.29
N LEU A 105 -6.46 -1.98 -12.09
CA LEU A 105 -6.43 -3.35 -11.59
C LEU A 105 -5.27 -3.54 -10.61
N THR A 106 -4.06 -3.14 -11.01
CA THR A 106 -2.86 -3.28 -10.17
C THR A 106 -2.98 -2.44 -8.91
N PHE A 107 -3.49 -1.22 -9.05
CA PHE A 107 -3.70 -0.30 -7.94
C PHE A 107 -4.60 -0.94 -6.88
N PHE A 108 -5.75 -1.50 -7.26
CA PHE A 108 -6.67 -2.13 -6.31
C PHE A 108 -6.06 -3.36 -5.64
N ILE A 109 -5.38 -4.24 -6.39
CA ILE A 109 -4.72 -5.43 -5.82
C ILE A 109 -3.71 -5.01 -4.74
N PHE A 110 -2.83 -4.06 -5.06
CA PHE A 110 -1.83 -3.59 -4.12
C PHE A 110 -2.44 -2.82 -2.95
N TYR A 111 -3.46 -2.00 -3.20
CA TYR A 111 -4.17 -1.26 -2.17
C TYR A 111 -4.76 -2.20 -1.12
N PHE A 112 -5.57 -3.19 -1.54
CA PHE A 112 -6.19 -4.12 -0.62
C PHE A 112 -5.17 -4.99 0.09
N TYR A 113 -4.15 -5.48 -0.61
CA TYR A 113 -3.07 -6.26 0.01
C TYR A 113 -2.36 -5.47 1.11
N LEU A 114 -1.95 -4.23 0.84
CA LEU A 114 -1.27 -3.39 1.83
C LEU A 114 -2.20 -2.95 2.96
N LEU A 115 -3.49 -2.74 2.68
CA LEU A 115 -4.50 -2.44 3.70
C LEU A 115 -4.69 -3.63 4.66
N ILE A 116 -4.72 -4.86 4.16
CA ILE A 116 -4.76 -6.07 5.00
C ILE A 116 -3.52 -6.12 5.92
N ILE A 117 -2.34 -5.79 5.40
CA ILE A 117 -1.12 -5.72 6.20
C ILE A 117 -1.22 -4.62 7.27
N GLU A 118 -1.76 -3.45 6.93
CA GLU A 118 -2.01 -2.33 7.85
C GLU A 118 -2.92 -2.75 9.01
N ILE A 119 -4.05 -3.40 8.72
CA ILE A 119 -5.00 -3.91 9.72
C ILE A 119 -4.34 -4.97 10.61
N ASN A 120 -3.63 -5.92 10.01
CA ASN A 120 -2.90 -6.95 10.75
C ASN A 120 -1.83 -6.34 11.67
N TYR A 121 -1.17 -5.26 11.25
CA TYR A 121 -0.22 -4.55 12.08
C TYR A 121 -0.90 -3.95 13.31
N LEU A 122 -1.98 -3.20 13.11
CA LEU A 122 -2.78 -2.58 14.17
C LEU A 122 -3.27 -3.61 15.20
N GLN A 123 -3.88 -4.69 14.73
CA GLN A 123 -4.38 -5.77 15.61
C GLN A 123 -3.26 -6.39 16.46
N ASN A 124 -2.10 -6.65 15.85
CA ASN A 124 -0.97 -7.22 16.56
C ASN A 124 -0.36 -6.25 17.58
N ARG A 125 -0.40 -4.93 17.31
CA ARG A 125 0.05 -3.91 18.25
C ARG A 125 -0.91 -3.84 19.46
N ALA A 126 -2.22 -3.82 19.22
CA ALA A 126 -3.23 -3.80 20.29
C ALA A 126 -3.10 -4.99 21.27
N LYS A 127 -2.97 -6.22 20.77
CA LYS A 127 -2.80 -7.45 21.59
C LYS A 127 -1.57 -7.47 22.50
N THR A 128 -0.63 -6.56 22.33
CA THR A 128 0.64 -6.53 23.06
C THR A 128 0.66 -5.53 24.19
N GLU A 129 -0.29 -4.59 24.22
CA GLU A 129 -0.49 -3.71 25.37
C GLU A 129 -1.37 -4.35 26.45
N GLU A 130 -2.21 -5.32 26.08
CA GLU A 130 -3.00 -6.11 27.04
C GLU A 130 -2.18 -7.15 27.83
N LYS A 131 -0.87 -7.31 27.54
CA LYS A 131 0.06 -8.21 28.23
C LYS A 131 1.17 -7.44 28.92
#